data_AF-A0AAE9YY64-F1
#
_entry.id   AF-A0AAE9YY64-F1
#
_cell.length_a   1.000
_cell.length_b   1.000
_cell.length_c   1.000
_cell.angle_alpha   90.00
_cell.angle_beta   90.00
_cell.angle_gamma   90.00
#
_symmetry.space_group_name_H-M   'P 1'
#
loop_
_entity.id
_entity.type
_entity.pdbx_description
1 polymer ?
#
loop_
_entity_poly.entity_id
_entity_poly.type
_entity_poly.pdbx_seq_one_letter_code
_entity_poly.pdbx_strand_id
1 'polypeptide(L)'
;MANHAQAATEDEINHLLNVVKTTSCQYERNGTMHNGSEAVKHISKKYRYFKDDIESTEDFIKYSATKSKMSGKHYKIHCSNQAPVKSQDWLLKELAVYRASQQ
;
A
#
# COMPACT_ATOMS: atom_id res chain seq x y z
N MET A 1 -12.07 -24.81 5.48
CA MET A 1 -11.51 -24.38 4.18
C MET A 1 -11.04 -22.92 4.29
N ALA A 2 -9.99 -22.64 5.07
CA ALA A 2 -9.56 -21.26 5.37
C ALA A 2 -8.18 -20.88 4.76
N ASN A 3 -7.54 -21.78 4.01
CA ASN A 3 -6.12 -21.63 3.63
C ASN A 3 -5.88 -20.90 2.30
N HIS A 4 -6.87 -20.78 1.42
CA HIS A 4 -6.69 -20.13 0.11
C HIS A 4 -6.85 -18.60 0.17
N ALA A 5 -7.83 -18.11 0.94
CA ALA A 5 -8.09 -16.67 1.05
C ALA A 5 -6.94 -15.94 1.75
N GLN A 6 -6.31 -16.58 2.75
CA GLN A 6 -5.21 -16.00 3.50
C GLN A 6 -3.90 -15.98 2.70
N ALA A 7 -3.62 -17.04 1.93
CA ALA A 7 -2.48 -17.09 1.00
C ALA A 7 -2.61 -16.03 -0.11
N ALA A 8 -3.79 -15.91 -0.72
CA ALA A 8 -4.06 -14.88 -1.72
C ALA A 8 -3.88 -13.46 -1.16
N THR A 9 -4.29 -13.22 0.09
CA THR A 9 -4.10 -11.93 0.77
C THR A 9 -2.62 -11.61 0.99
N GLU A 10 -1.82 -12.57 1.46
CA GLU A 10 -0.38 -12.35 1.64
C GLU A 10 0.34 -12.10 0.30
N ASP A 11 -0.03 -12.83 -0.76
CA ASP A 11 0.53 -12.63 -2.10
C ASP A 11 0.17 -11.25 -2.68
N GLU A 12 -1.08 -10.84 -2.55
CA GLU A 12 -1.54 -9.50 -2.93
C GLU A 12 -0.77 -8.40 -2.17
N ILE A 13 -0.62 -8.53 -0.85
CA ILE A 13 0.14 -7.57 -0.03
C ILE A 13 1.60 -7.52 -0.47
N ASN A 14 2.23 -8.68 -0.70
CA ASN A 14 3.62 -8.75 -1.15
C ASN A 14 3.81 -8.10 -2.53
N HIS A 15 2.87 -8.33 -3.45
CA HIS A 15 2.85 -7.65 -4.76
C HIS A 15 2.78 -6.14 -4.58
N LEU A 16 1.82 -5.63 -3.80
CA LEU A 16 1.68 -4.20 -3.54
C LEU A 16 2.95 -3.60 -2.93
N LEU A 17 3.55 -4.25 -1.94
CA LEU A 17 4.82 -3.80 -1.34
C LEU A 17 5.94 -3.75 -2.37
N ASN A 18 6.01 -4.72 -3.28
CA ASN A 18 7.00 -4.73 -4.35
C ASN A 18 6.77 -3.57 -5.33
N VAL A 19 5.53 -3.32 -5.75
CA VAL A 19 5.18 -2.19 -6.62
C VAL A 19 5.57 -0.85 -5.96
N VAL A 20 5.28 -0.68 -4.66
CA VAL A 20 5.73 0.51 -3.90
C VAL A 20 7.25 0.61 -3.87
N LYS A 21 7.96 -0.50 -3.71
CA LYS A 21 9.42 -0.51 -3.63
C LYS A 21 10.08 -0.15 -4.97
N THR A 22 9.54 -0.65 -6.08
CA THR A 22 10.11 -0.48 -7.42
C THR A 22 9.55 0.72 -8.17
N THR A 23 8.53 1.38 -7.64
CA THR A 23 7.96 2.57 -8.29
C THR A 23 8.96 3.73 -8.31
N SER A 24 8.94 4.48 -9.41
CA SER A 24 9.62 5.77 -9.53
C SER A 24 8.83 6.92 -8.90
N CYS A 25 7.59 6.67 -8.46
CA CYS A 25 6.75 7.69 -7.85
C CYS A 25 7.24 8.08 -6.45
N GLN A 26 6.99 9.34 -6.07
CA GLN A 26 7.33 9.88 -4.76
C GLN A 26 6.13 9.88 -3.83
N TYR A 27 6.36 9.46 -2.58
CA TYR A 27 5.37 9.46 -1.51
C TYR A 27 5.47 10.75 -0.70
N GLU A 28 4.45 11.58 -0.76
CA GLU A 28 4.33 12.76 0.10
C GLU A 28 3.71 12.37 1.44
N ARG A 29 4.47 12.58 2.51
CA ARG A 29 4.02 12.41 3.90
C ARG A 29 4.23 13.72 4.66
N ASN A 30 3.14 14.32 5.12
CA ASN A 30 3.14 15.60 5.84
C ASN A 30 3.91 16.73 5.11
N GLY A 31 3.95 16.72 3.78
CA GLY A 31 4.68 17.70 2.97
C GLY A 31 6.14 17.33 2.64
N THR A 32 6.63 16.18 3.12
CA THR A 32 7.96 15.66 2.76
C THR A 32 7.83 14.55 1.73
N MET A 33 8.63 14.60 0.67
CA MET A 33 8.70 13.57 -0.37
C MET A 33 9.64 12.45 0.05
N HIS A 34 9.18 11.21 -0.09
CA HIS A 34 9.92 9.99 0.19
C HIS A 34 9.97 9.13 -1.07
N ASN A 35 11.05 8.39 -1.27
CA ASN A 35 11.12 7.43 -2.37
C ASN A 35 10.35 6.13 -2.04
N GLY A 36 10.09 5.30 -3.06
CA GLY A 36 9.40 4.02 -2.90
C GLY A 36 10.05 3.07 -1.88
N SER A 37 11.38 3.05 -1.81
CA SER A 37 12.13 2.24 -0.84
C SER A 37 11.97 2.71 0.62
N GLU A 38 11.81 4.01 0.85
CA GLU A 38 11.49 4.55 2.17
C GLU A 38 10.02 4.32 2.53
N ALA A 39 9.12 4.52 1.56
CA ALA A 39 7.70 4.28 1.72
C ALA A 39 7.41 2.82 2.07
N VAL A 40 8.01 1.86 1.36
CA VAL A 40 7.82 0.43 1.64
C VAL A 40 8.32 0.07 3.05
N LYS A 41 9.47 0.58 3.48
CA LYS A 41 9.97 0.34 4.85
C LYS A 41 8.96 0.82 5.91
N HIS A 42 8.36 1.98 5.68
CA HIS A 42 7.35 2.55 6.58
C HIS A 42 6.06 1.71 6.57
N ILE A 43 5.56 1.34 5.39
CA ILE A 43 4.36 0.53 5.22
C ILE A 43 4.56 -0.86 5.81
N SER A 44 5.68 -1.54 5.54
CA SER A 44 5.99 -2.87 6.11
C SER A 44 6.12 -2.83 7.64
N LYS A 45 6.63 -1.74 8.21
CA LYS A 45 6.65 -1.57 9.67
C LYS A 45 5.24 -1.47 10.24
N LYS A 46 4.36 -0.72 9.58
CA LYS A 46 2.94 -0.58 9.96
C LYS A 46 2.18 -1.88 9.78
N TYR A 47 2.42 -2.60 8.68
CA TYR A 47 1.85 -3.92 8.42
C TYR A 47 2.12 -4.89 9.56
N ARG A 48 3.38 -5.01 10.01
CA ARG A 48 3.73 -5.85 11.15
C ARG A 48 3.04 -5.43 12.46
N TYR A 49 2.78 -4.14 12.64
CA TYR A 49 2.09 -3.64 13.83
C TYR A 49 0.58 -3.92 13.80
N PHE A 50 -0.05 -3.85 12.63
CA PHE A 50 -1.47 -4.15 12.42
C PHE A 50 -1.70 -5.58 11.93
N LYS A 51 -0.71 -6.49 12.07
CA LYS A 51 -0.80 -7.82 11.47
C LYS A 51 -2.03 -8.58 11.99
N ASP A 52 -2.34 -8.42 13.27
CA ASP A 52 -3.49 -9.06 13.91
C ASP A 52 -4.83 -8.39 13.56
N ASP A 53 -4.80 -7.13 13.07
CA ASP A 53 -5.98 -6.36 12.65
C ASP A 53 -6.24 -6.45 11.12
N ILE A 54 -5.36 -7.12 10.38
CA ILE A 54 -5.40 -7.21 8.91
C ILE A 54 -5.91 -8.60 8.53
N GLU A 55 -7.18 -8.66 8.15
CA GLU A 55 -7.82 -9.89 7.66
C GLU A 55 -7.90 -9.91 6.12
N SER A 56 -7.70 -8.76 5.47
CA SER A 56 -7.79 -8.58 4.01
C SER A 56 -6.74 -7.61 3.47
N THR A 57 -6.48 -7.67 2.16
CA THR A 57 -5.57 -6.73 1.50
C THR A 57 -6.08 -5.28 1.59
N GLU A 58 -7.39 -5.09 1.57
CA GLU A 58 -8.06 -3.82 1.78
C GLU A 58 -7.78 -3.26 3.18
N ASP A 59 -7.79 -4.10 4.21
CA ASP A 59 -7.40 -3.70 5.57
C ASP A 59 -5.92 -3.31 5.63
N PHE A 60 -5.05 -4.05 4.94
CA PHE A 60 -3.65 -3.66 4.78
C PHE A 60 -3.53 -2.25 4.18
N ILE A 61 -4.22 -1.97 3.08
CA ILE A 61 -4.19 -0.64 2.44
C ILE A 61 -4.71 0.42 3.42
N LYS A 62 -5.83 0.15 4.10
CA LYS A 62 -6.48 1.06 5.04
C LYS A 62 -5.60 1.40 6.25
N TYR A 63 -5.01 0.40 6.90
CA TYR A 63 -4.25 0.57 8.15
C TYR A 63 -2.77 0.90 7.93
N SER A 64 -2.17 0.40 6.85
CA SER A 64 -0.72 0.49 6.62
C SER A 64 -0.35 1.59 5.62
N ALA A 65 -1.17 1.83 4.59
CA ALA A 65 -0.78 2.68 3.46
C ALA A 65 -1.67 3.91 3.20
N THR A 66 -2.80 4.08 3.89
CA THR A 66 -3.74 5.18 3.60
C THR A 66 -3.37 6.50 4.30
N LYS A 67 -3.15 6.42 5.61
CA LYS A 67 -2.91 7.61 6.44
C LYS A 67 -2.01 7.33 7.64
N SER A 68 -1.37 8.39 8.09
CA SER A 68 -0.64 8.37 9.35
C SER A 68 -1.62 8.20 10.50
N LYS A 69 -1.49 7.11 11.29
CA LYS A 69 -2.25 6.96 12.53
C LYS A 69 -1.90 8.07 13.54
N MET A 70 -0.68 8.61 13.47
CA MET A 70 -0.20 9.65 14.38
C MET A 70 -0.73 11.05 14.04
N SER A 71 -0.86 11.39 12.76
CA SER A 71 -1.26 12.75 12.33
C SER A 71 -2.61 12.83 11.62
N GLY A 72 -3.24 11.69 11.31
CA GLY A 72 -4.50 11.62 10.55
C GLY A 72 -4.39 12.02 9.07
N LYS A 73 -3.23 12.51 8.61
CA LYS A 73 -3.03 12.98 7.24
C LYS A 73 -2.87 11.80 6.27
N HIS A 74 -3.55 11.91 5.12
CA HIS A 74 -3.46 10.95 4.03
C HIS A 74 -2.12 11.10 3.30
N TYR A 75 -1.55 9.97 2.89
CA TYR A 75 -0.36 9.97 2.04
C TYR A 75 -0.77 10.22 0.59
N LYS A 76 0.04 11.02 -0.12
CA LYS A 76 -0.15 11.26 -1.55
C LYS A 76 1.01 10.65 -2.33
N ILE A 77 0.72 10.21 -3.54
CA ILE A 77 1.70 9.69 -4.47
C ILE A 77 1.79 10.65 -5.65
N HIS A 78 3.01 11.02 -5.97
CA HIS A 78 3.37 11.90 -7.06
C HIS A 78 4.15 11.09 -8.07
N CYS A 79 3.48 10.74 -9.17
CA CYS A 79 4.10 10.06 -10.30
C CYS A 79 4.39 11.09 -11.41
N SER A 80 5.46 10.87 -12.17
CA SER A 80 5.79 11.71 -13.33
C SER A 80 4.60 11.80 -14.29
N ASN A 81 4.21 13.02 -14.68
CA ASN A 81 3.07 13.31 -15.55
C ASN A 81 1.69 12.89 -15.03
N GLN A 82 1.52 12.67 -13.72
CA GLN A 82 0.21 12.42 -13.13
C GLN A 82 -0.09 13.41 -12.01
N ALA A 83 -1.37 13.74 -11.84
CA ALA A 83 -1.82 14.51 -10.70
C ALA A 83 -1.53 13.73 -9.40
N PRO A 84 -1.29 14.43 -8.28
CA PRO A 84 -1.10 13.77 -6.99
C PRO A 84 -2.33 12.93 -6.62
N VAL A 85 -2.15 11.62 -6.48
CA VAL A 85 -3.21 10.68 -6.10
C VAL A 85 -3.07 10.28 -4.64
N LYS A 86 -4.16 9.88 -3.99
CA LYS A 86 -4.05 9.31 -2.64
C LYS A 86 -3.40 7.94 -2.73
N SER A 87 -2.54 7.61 -1.77
CA SER A 87 -1.88 6.31 -1.73
C SER A 87 -2.88 5.15 -1.66
N GLN A 88 -4.01 5.35 -0.97
CA GLN A 88 -5.11 4.39 -0.93
C GLN A 88 -5.65 4.07 -2.33
N ASP A 89 -6.08 5.11 -3.08
CA ASP A 89 -6.70 4.94 -4.39
C ASP A 89 -5.72 4.30 -5.39
N TRP A 90 -4.44 4.67 -5.30
CA TRP A 90 -3.38 4.09 -6.14
C TRP A 90 -3.16 2.60 -5.86
N LEU A 91 -3.08 2.20 -4.59
CA LEU A 91 -2.91 0.79 -4.22
C LEU A 91 -4.15 -0.05 -4.51
N LEU A 92 -5.36 0.49 -4.30
CA LEU A 92 -6.60 -0.21 -4.65
C LEU A 92 -6.70 -0.46 -6.15
N LYS A 93 -6.27 0.51 -6.96
CA LYS A 93 -6.21 0.35 -8.41
C LYS A 93 -5.22 -0.74 -8.81
N GLU A 94 -4.01 -0.73 -8.25
CA GLU A 94 -3.01 -1.76 -8.51
C GLU A 94 -3.50 -3.16 -8.07
N LEU A 95 -4.17 -3.24 -6.92
CA LEU A 95 -4.77 -4.48 -6.42
C LEU A 95 -5.81 -5.04 -7.40
N ALA A 96 -6.70 -4.18 -7.92
CA ALA A 96 -7.69 -4.60 -8.90
C ALA A 96 -7.05 -5.11 -10.20
N VAL A 97 -5.96 -4.47 -10.66
CA VAL A 97 -5.18 -4.92 -11.82
C VAL A 97 -4.53 -6.27 -11.55
N TYR A 98 -3.93 -6.45 -10.38
CA TYR A 98 -3.32 -7.72 -9.99
C TYR A 98 -4.35 -8.85 -9.91
N ARG A 99 -5.50 -8.62 -9.26
CA ARG A 99 -6.60 -9.62 -9.19
C ARG A 99 -7.13 -10.01 -10.57
N ALA A 100 -7.19 -9.05 -11.50
CA ALA A 100 -7.62 -9.33 -12.87
C ALA A 100 -6.56 -10.08 -13.69
N SER A 101 -5.28 -9.99 -13.35
CA SER A 101 -4.20 -10.74 -14.02
C SER A 101 -3.95 -12.14 -13.44
N GLN A 102 -4.50 -12.42 -12.26
CA GLN A 102 -4.52 -13.75 -11.64
C GLN A 102 -5.74 -14.61 -12.08
N GLN A 103 -6.61 -14.08 -12.96
CA GLN A 103 -7.70 -14.81 -13.63
C GLN A 103 -7.24 -15.38 -14.97
#